data_AF-K1XPU6-F1
#
_entry.id   AF-K1XPU6-F1
#
_cell.length_a   1.000
_cell.length_b   1.000
_cell.length_c   1.000
_cell.angle_alpha   90.00
_cell.angle_beta   90.00
_cell.angle_gamma   90.00
#
_symmetry.space_group_name_H-M   'P 1'
#
loop_
_entity.id
_entity.type
_entity.pdbx_description
1 polymer ?
#
loop_
_entity_poly.entity_id
_entity_poly.type
_entity_poly.pdbx_seq_one_letter_code
_entity_poly.pdbx_strand_id
1 'polypeptide(L)' 'MKKPKKPELFPDTCGNCRFIRFGSSLEAGFCQRFPPLLSDADGEMAFTFPVVTDEEWCGEHQRKLNA' A
#
# COMPACT_ATOMS: atom_id res chain seq x y z
N MET A 1 -26.22 7.33 -29.52
CA MET A 1 -24.87 7.84 -29.20
C MET A 1 -24.44 7.28 -27.84
N LYS A 2 -23.36 6.50 -27.75
CA LYS A 2 -22.85 5.99 -26.47
C LYS A 2 -22.05 7.12 -25.80
N LYS A 3 -22.43 7.53 -24.59
CA LYS A 3 -21.66 8.52 -23.82
C LYS A 3 -20.26 7.95 -23.54
N PRO A 4 -19.18 8.74 -23.71
CA PRO A 4 -17.85 8.30 -23.32
C PRO A 4 -17.83 8.06 -21.80
N LYS A 5 -17.38 6.88 -21.38
CA LYS A 5 -17.10 6.58 -19.97
C LYS A 5 -15.98 7.53 -19.55
N LYS A 6 -16.24 8.40 -18.56
CA LYS A 6 -15.16 9.18 -17.93
C LYS A 6 -14.10 8.19 -17.42
N PRO A 7 -12.80 8.48 -17.56
CA PRO A 7 -11.78 7.69 -16.88
C PRO A 7 -12.13 7.70 -15.40
N GLU A 8 -12.32 6.52 -14.80
CA GLU A 8 -12.38 6.42 -13.35
C GLU A 8 -11.02 6.87 -12.81
N LEU A 9 -11.01 8.06 -12.21
CA LEU A 9 -9.87 8.55 -11.45
C LEU A 9 -9.83 7.71 -10.16
N PHE A 10 -9.18 6.55 -10.22
CA PHE A 10 -8.83 5.83 -9.01
C PHE A 10 -7.88 6.71 -8.21
N PRO A 11 -8.20 7.04 -6.94
CA PRO A 11 -7.27 7.79 -6.10
C PRO A 11 -5.98 6.98 -5.97
N ASP A 12 -4.83 7.66 -6.04
CA ASP A 12 -3.54 7.02 -5.83
C ASP A 12 -3.36 6.79 -4.32
N THR A 13 -3.62 5.55 -3.88
CA THR A 13 -3.55 5.17 -2.46
C THR A 13 -2.70 3.92 -2.26
N CYS A 14 -2.33 3.63 -1.03
CA CYS A 14 -1.62 2.41 -0.67
C CYS A 14 -2.42 1.16 -1.07
N GLY A 15 -3.76 1.20 -0.99
CA GLY A 15 -4.67 0.11 -1.38
C GLY A 15 -4.47 -0.40 -2.81
N ASN A 16 -4.13 0.49 -3.75
CA ASN A 16 -3.91 0.14 -5.16
C ASN A 16 -2.45 0.29 -5.62
N CYS A 17 -1.52 0.48 -4.68
CA CYS A 17 -0.09 0.56 -4.94
C CYS A 17 0.55 -0.82 -5.10
N ARG A 18 1.57 -0.96 -5.96
CA ARG A 18 2.33 -2.21 -6.15
C ARG A 18 3.17 -2.62 -4.95
N PHE A 19 3.51 -1.66 -4.10
CA PHE A 19 4.39 -1.87 -2.95
C PHE A 19 3.66 -2.38 -1.71
N ILE A 20 2.34 -2.31 -1.66
CA ILE A 20 1.57 -2.78 -0.51
C ILE A 20 1.50 -4.32 -0.48
N ARG A 21 1.59 -4.89 0.71
CA ARG A 21 1.26 -6.28 1.00
C ARG A 21 0.25 -6.31 2.15
N PHE A 22 -1.01 -6.57 1.82
CA PHE A 22 -2.04 -6.80 2.83
C PHE A 22 -1.90 -8.20 3.42
N GLY A 23 -2.11 -8.30 4.73
CA GLY A 23 -2.26 -9.57 5.42
C GLY A 23 -3.65 -10.15 5.22
N SER A 24 -4.07 -11.01 6.16
CA SER A 24 -5.44 -11.55 6.19
C SER A 24 -6.51 -10.52 6.54
N SER A 25 -6.15 -9.42 7.24
CA SER A 25 -7.00 -8.24 7.35
C SER A 25 -6.67 -7.24 6.25
N LEU A 26 -7.70 -6.70 5.62
CA LEU A 26 -7.57 -5.72 4.53
C LEU A 26 -7.34 -4.29 5.02
N GLU A 27 -7.46 -4.05 6.33
CA GLU A 27 -7.42 -2.69 6.91
C GLU A 27 -6.00 -2.12 7.04
N ALA A 28 -4.99 -2.98 7.19
CA ALA A 28 -3.60 -2.58 7.32
C ALA A 28 -2.68 -3.52 6.54
N GLY A 29 -1.68 -2.95 5.90
CA GLY A 29 -0.68 -3.67 5.12
C GLY A 29 0.72 -3.16 5.35
N PHE A 30 1.70 -3.90 4.84
CA PHE A 30 3.10 -3.54 4.90
C PHE A 30 3.54 -2.89 3.59
N CYS A 31 4.08 -1.67 3.65
CA CYS A 31 4.62 -0.97 2.49
C CYS A 31 6.08 -1.37 2.24
N GLN A 32 6.34 -2.02 1.11
CA GLN A 32 7.68 -2.50 0.73
C GLN A 32 8.48 -1.49 -0.12
N ARG A 33 8.03 -0.23 -0.22
CA ARG A 33 8.76 0.83 -0.95
C ARG A 33 10.05 1.23 -0.23
N PHE A 34 10.01 1.19 1.10
CA PHE A 34 11.10 1.54 2.00
C PHE A 34 11.57 0.28 2.74
N PRO A 35 12.84 0.22 3.15
CA PRO A 35 13.34 -0.92 3.91
C PRO A 35 12.60 -1.09 5.25
N PRO A 36 12.61 -2.30 5.84
CA PRO A 36 12.16 -2.51 7.20
C PRO A 36 12.91 -1.62 8.18
N LEU A 37 12.21 -1.13 9.20
CA LEU A 37 12.78 -0.43 10.33
C LEU A 37 12.90 -1.39 11.51
N LEU A 38 13.91 -1.18 12.34
CA LEU A 38 14.02 -1.88 13.60
C LEU A 38 12.87 -1.43 14.52
N SER A 39 12.10 -2.37 15.02
CA SER A 39 11.06 -2.17 16.02
C SER A 39 11.40 -3.00 17.26
N ASP A 40 11.08 -2.43 18.41
CA ASP A 40 11.05 -3.16 19.67
C ASP A 40 9.60 -3.63 19.84
N ALA A 41 9.34 -4.87 19.41
CA ALA A 41 8.04 -5.49 19.50
C ALA A 41 8.11 -6.58 20.57
N ASP A 42 7.38 -6.37 21.67
CA ASP A 42 7.30 -7.29 22.80
C ASP A 42 8.66 -7.62 23.46
N GLY A 43 9.60 -6.67 23.46
CA GLY A 43 10.93 -6.83 24.07
C GLY A 43 11.91 -7.61 23.19
N GLU A 44 11.50 -7.97 21.97
CA GLU A 44 12.35 -8.60 20.96
C GLU A 44 12.65 -7.61 19.83
N MET A 45 13.89 -7.66 19.34
CA MET A 45 14.29 -6.89 18.17
C MET A 45 13.68 -7.49 16.91
N ALA A 46 12.74 -6.77 16.30
CA ALA A 46 12.11 -7.14 15.04
C ALA A 46 12.45 -6.14 13.94
N PHE A 47 12.47 -6.60 12.69
CA PHE A 47 12.55 -5.72 11.53
C PHE A 47 11.21 -5.74 10.81
N THR A 48 10.51 -4.61 10.81
CA THR A 48 9.16 -4.53 10.24
C THR A 48 9.11 -3.47 9.15
N PHE A 49 8.51 -3.80 8.03
CA PHE A 49 8.16 -2.79 7.02
C PHE A 49 7.17 -1.78 7.61
N PRO A 50 7.15 -0.52 7.12
CA PRO A 50 6.14 0.45 7.52
C PRO A 50 4.73 -0.09 7.33
N VAL A 51 3.92 -0.02 8.39
CA VAL A 51 2.50 -0.37 8.37
C VAL A 51 1.72 0.84 7.87
N VAL A 52 0.84 0.63 6.90
CA VAL A 52 -0.03 1.67 6.31
C VAL A 52 -1.43 1.11 6.08
N THR A 53 -2.43 1.99 6.03
CA THR A 53 -3.80 1.64 5.64
C THR A 53 -3.97 1.71 4.12
N ASP A 54 -5.12 1.27 3.62
CA ASP A 54 -5.44 1.31 2.19
C ASP A 54 -5.73 2.73 1.67
N GLU A 55 -6.10 3.66 2.54
CA GLU A 55 -6.41 5.06 2.22
C GLU A 55 -5.19 5.99 2.21
N GLU A 56 -4.07 5.59 2.84
CA GLU A 56 -2.86 6.42 2.92
C GLU A 56 -2.12 6.58 1.59
N TRP A 57 -1.28 7.61 1.48
CA TRP A 57 -0.43 7.83 0.30
C TRP A 57 0.87 8.53 0.69
N CYS A 58 2.01 7.92 0.33
CA CYS A 58 3.35 8.43 0.64
C CYS A 58 3.99 9.26 -0.49
N GLY A 59 3.27 9.57 -1.58
CA GLY A 59 3.82 10.27 -2.76
C GLY A 59 4.54 9.38 -3.78
N GLU A 60 4.90 8.14 -3.41
CA GLU A 60 5.66 7.20 -4.23
C GLU A 60 4.77 6.10 -4.85
N HIS A 61 3.52 6.43 -5.15
CA HIS A 61 2.57 5.48 -5.70
C HIS A 61 3.03 4.93 -7.05
N GLN A 62 2.90 3.62 -7.22
CA GLN A 62 3.04 2.98 -8.52
C GLN A 62 1.93 1.95 -8.68
N ARG A 63 1.20 2.04 -9.79
CA ARG A 63 0.15 1.08 -10.11
C ARG A 63 0.72 -0.34 -10.22
N LYS A 64 -0.06 -1.33 -9.76
CA LYS A 64 0.18 -2.73 -10.11
C LYS A 64 0.06 -2.85 -11.63
N LEU A 65 1.15 -3.12 -12.32
CA LEU A 65 1.09 -3.55 -13.71
C LEU A 65 0.45 -4.93 -13.70
N ASN A 66 -0.58 -5.14 -14.53
CA ASN A 66 -1.21 -6.45 -14.67
C ASN A 66 -0.14 -7.49 -15.02
N ALA A 67 -0.15 -8.61 -14.29
CA ALA A 67 0.62 -9.81 -14.66
C ALA A 67 -0.08 -10.52 -15.83
#